data_AF-H0EQU3-F1
#
_entry.id   AF-H0EQU3-F1
#
_cell.length_a   1.000
_cell.length_b   1.000
_cell.length_c   1.000
_cell.angle_alpha   90.00
_cell.angle_beta   90.00
_cell.angle_gamma   90.00
#
_symmetry.space_group_name_H-M   'P 1'
#
loop_
_entity.id
_entity.type
_entity.pdbx_description
1 polymer ?
#
loop_
_entity_poly.entity_id
_entity_poly.type
_entity_poly.pdbx_seq_one_letter_code
_entity_poly.pdbx_strand_id
1 'polypeptide(L)'
;MRDHQFTVGLLTEMNPVEHTQSNHEGTSRTLGLNRNQGEVIELRLRTDANTLCHELAHNVHGPHDRKFWDLCKQIEKEVDLATSSGRTIGEREEYYDGGHGEDVDDHGGWTGGEFVVGGSVAGGGGGLSRREVLAKAAEERMKRLREQQGGEGSGTGS
;
A
#
# COMPACT_ATOMS: atom_id res chain seq x y z
N MET A 1 7.76 -13.14 15.96
CA MET A 1 7.32 -12.76 17.32
C MET A 1 7.24 -13.96 18.27
N ARG A 2 6.26 -14.87 18.12
CA ARG A 2 6.11 -16.03 19.04
C ARG A 2 7.31 -16.96 19.06
N ASP A 3 7.85 -17.31 17.88
CA ASP A 3 8.95 -18.27 17.76
C ASP A 3 10.26 -17.75 18.39
N HIS A 4 10.46 -16.43 18.37
CA HIS A 4 11.60 -15.76 18.99
C HIS A 4 11.31 -15.19 20.39
N GLN A 5 10.12 -15.43 20.93
CA GLN A 5 9.66 -14.90 22.22
C GLN A 5 9.82 -13.37 22.37
N PHE A 6 9.75 -12.62 21.26
CA PHE A 6 9.84 -11.17 21.30
C PHE A 6 8.59 -10.55 21.90
N THR A 7 8.81 -9.62 22.81
CA THR A 7 7.76 -8.80 23.44
C THR A 7 8.08 -7.35 23.13
N VAL A 8 7.09 -6.61 22.61
CA VAL A 8 7.21 -5.18 22.36
C VAL A 8 6.20 -4.46 23.22
N GLY A 9 6.65 -3.52 24.06
CA GLY A 9 5.79 -2.78 24.97
C GLY A 9 4.92 -1.76 24.26
N LEU A 10 5.54 -0.96 23.39
CA LEU A 10 4.86 0.03 22.56
C LEU A 10 5.43 0.00 21.13
N LEU A 11 4.54 -0.16 20.14
CA LEU A 11 4.84 0.03 18.73
C LEU A 11 4.11 1.28 18.23
N THR A 12 4.84 2.28 17.76
CA THR A 12 4.25 3.57 17.39
C THR A 12 4.88 4.19 16.14
N GLU A 13 4.20 5.18 15.57
CA GLU A 13 4.73 5.96 14.46
C GLU A 13 5.84 6.90 14.93
N MET A 14 6.95 6.91 14.20
CA MET A 14 8.04 7.84 14.37
C MET A 14 7.76 9.15 13.60
N ASN A 15 8.03 10.29 14.22
CA ASN A 15 7.90 11.59 13.58
C ASN A 15 8.91 11.74 12.42
N PRO A 16 8.45 11.86 11.16
CA PRO A 16 9.34 11.87 10.00
C PRO A 16 10.27 13.09 9.92
N VAL A 17 9.91 14.21 10.56
CA VAL A 17 10.64 15.49 10.48
C VAL A 17 11.84 15.48 11.42
N GLU A 18 11.66 14.99 12.65
CA GLU A 18 12.72 14.97 13.68
C GLU A 18 13.83 13.95 13.35
N HIS A 19 13.52 12.98 12.48
CA HIS A 19 14.40 11.88 12.10
C HIS A 19 14.86 11.94 10.64
N THR A 20 14.81 13.13 10.04
CA THR A 20 15.40 13.42 8.72
C THR A 20 16.41 14.55 8.87
N GLN A 21 17.67 14.30 8.52
CA GLN A 21 18.71 15.33 8.50
C GLN A 21 19.15 15.59 7.06
N SER A 22 19.01 16.83 6.60
CA SER A 22 19.49 17.29 5.30
C SER A 22 20.76 18.11 5.49
N ASN A 23 21.87 17.65 4.93
CA ASN A 23 23.15 18.37 4.91
C ASN A 23 23.59 18.62 3.46
N HIS A 24 24.78 19.21 3.27
CA HIS A 24 25.32 19.56 1.95
C HIS A 24 25.73 18.35 1.11
N GLU A 25 25.81 17.15 1.70
CA GLU A 25 26.20 15.89 1.03
C GLU A 25 25.01 14.97 0.75
N GLY A 26 23.85 15.20 1.38
CA GLY A 26 22.64 14.43 1.15
C GLY A 26 21.57 14.56 2.23
N THR A 27 20.53 13.74 2.11
CA THR A 27 19.47 13.60 3.12
C THR A 27 19.57 12.23 3.78
N SER A 28 19.96 12.19 5.06
CA SER A 28 19.90 10.97 5.88
C SER A 28 18.52 10.86 6.52
N ARG A 29 17.96 9.65 6.53
CA ARG A 29 16.62 9.36 7.06
C ARG A 29 16.72 8.12 7.92
N THR A 30 16.41 8.25 9.20
CA THR A 30 16.19 7.08 10.05
C THR A 30 14.81 6.50 9.72
N LEU A 31 14.70 5.18 9.64
CA LEU A 31 13.46 4.49 9.27
C LEU A 31 12.77 3.83 10.46
N GLY A 32 13.56 3.38 11.44
CA GLY A 32 13.10 2.77 12.67
C GLY A 32 14.06 3.05 13.83
N LEU A 33 13.53 2.91 15.05
CA LEU A 33 14.28 3.00 16.29
C LEU A 33 13.75 1.99 17.31
N ASN A 34 14.65 1.18 17.87
CA ASN A 34 14.38 0.33 19.02
C ASN A 34 15.00 0.92 20.29
N ARG A 35 14.17 1.23 21.29
CA ARG A 35 14.59 1.69 22.62
C ARG A 35 14.44 0.55 23.63
N ASN A 36 15.50 0.35 24.41
CA ASN A 36 15.56 -0.61 25.51
C ASN A 36 15.15 -2.05 25.11
N GLN A 37 15.64 -2.52 23.96
CA GLN A 37 15.47 -3.92 23.52
C GLN A 37 13.99 -4.35 23.44
N GLY A 38 13.15 -3.50 22.86
CA GLY A 38 11.74 -3.79 22.61
C GLY A 38 10.77 -3.11 23.57
N GLU A 39 11.22 -2.25 24.49
CA GLU A 39 10.28 -1.46 25.29
C GLU A 39 9.44 -0.54 24.40
N VAL A 40 10.11 0.18 23.49
CA VAL A 40 9.46 1.05 22.51
C VAL A 40 10.13 0.86 21.14
N ILE A 41 9.32 0.56 20.13
CA ILE A 41 9.74 0.55 18.73
C ILE A 41 8.97 1.65 17.99
N GLU A 42 9.71 2.58 17.39
CA GLU A 42 9.19 3.70 16.62
C GLU A 42 9.52 3.46 15.15
N LEU A 43 8.50 3.49 14.27
CA LEU A 43 8.67 3.25 12.83
C LEU A 43 8.06 4.39 12.01
N ARG A 44 8.69 4.76 10.91
CA ARG A 44 8.06 5.65 9.93
C ARG A 44 6.88 4.94 9.25
N LEU A 45 5.66 5.48 9.20
CA LEU A 45 4.49 4.75 8.67
C LEU A 45 4.35 4.71 7.14
N ARG A 46 5.46 4.56 6.43
CA ARG A 46 5.42 4.18 5.00
C ARG A 46 6.17 2.88 4.72
N THR A 47 6.44 2.08 5.76
CA THR A 47 7.60 1.20 5.76
C THR A 47 7.24 -0.28 5.76
N ASP A 48 7.59 -0.91 4.65
CA ASP A 48 8.35 -2.14 4.44
C ASP A 48 8.63 -3.01 5.69
N ALA A 49 8.17 -4.26 5.64
CA ALA A 49 8.38 -5.28 6.68
C ALA A 49 9.86 -5.46 7.10
N ASN A 50 10.80 -5.16 6.19
CA ASN A 50 12.24 -5.25 6.41
C ASN A 50 12.74 -4.34 7.54
N THR A 51 12.22 -3.11 7.64
CA THR A 51 12.66 -2.19 8.70
C THR A 51 12.20 -2.67 10.07
N LEU A 52 10.96 -3.19 10.17
CA LEU A 52 10.50 -3.79 11.43
C LEU A 52 11.34 -5.00 11.82
N CYS A 53 11.74 -5.86 10.88
CA CYS A 53 12.60 -7.01 11.16
C CYS A 53 13.97 -6.58 11.71
N HIS A 54 14.54 -5.50 11.15
CA HIS A 54 15.77 -4.87 11.66
C HIS A 54 15.62 -4.43 13.12
N GLU A 55 14.57 -3.66 13.43
CA GLU A 55 14.34 -3.20 14.80
C GLU A 55 14.07 -4.37 15.77
N LEU A 56 13.41 -5.44 15.33
CA LEU A 56 13.22 -6.62 16.17
C LEU A 56 14.53 -7.34 16.47
N ALA A 57 15.47 -7.40 15.53
CA ALA A 57 16.80 -7.96 15.80
C ALA A 57 17.54 -7.19 16.91
N HIS A 58 17.27 -5.89 17.05
CA HIS A 58 17.80 -5.08 18.15
C HIS A 58 17.25 -5.44 19.55
N ASN A 59 16.21 -6.27 19.65
CA ASN A 59 15.81 -6.86 20.94
C ASN A 59 16.88 -7.79 21.51
N VAL A 60 17.76 -8.34 20.67
CA VAL A 60 18.77 -9.33 21.07
C VAL A 60 20.19 -8.81 20.84
N HIS A 61 20.40 -8.10 19.73
CA HIS A 61 21.72 -7.65 19.31
C HIS A 61 21.76 -6.14 19.11
N GLY A 62 22.49 -5.42 19.98
CA GLY A 62 22.64 -3.98 19.86
C GLY A 62 23.49 -3.57 18.63
N PRO A 63 24.75 -4.00 18.51
CA PRO A 63 25.60 -3.64 17.37
C PRO A 63 25.23 -4.38 16.07
N HIS A 64 25.47 -3.75 14.92
CA HIS A 64 25.30 -4.35 13.57
C HIS A 64 26.44 -5.32 13.20
N ASP A 65 26.67 -6.31 14.06
CA ASP A 65 27.66 -7.36 13.86
C ASP A 65 27.11 -8.53 13.03
N ARG A 66 27.92 -9.58 12.85
CA ARG A 66 27.50 -10.75 12.05
C ARG A 66 26.26 -11.43 12.62
N LYS A 67 26.15 -11.53 13.95
CA LYS A 67 25.03 -12.20 14.62
C LYS A 67 23.74 -11.41 14.43
N PHE A 68 23.82 -10.08 14.50
CA PHE A 68 22.72 -9.19 14.16
C PHE A 68 22.18 -9.48 12.75
N TRP A 69 23.05 -9.49 11.74
CA TRP A 69 22.62 -9.68 10.36
C TRP A 69 22.11 -11.10 10.08
N ASP A 70 22.68 -12.12 10.73
CA ASP A 70 22.18 -13.49 10.62
C ASP A 70 20.76 -13.60 11.21
N LEU A 71 20.50 -12.97 12.37
CA LEU A 71 19.16 -12.93 12.98
C LEU A 71 18.17 -12.11 12.15
N CYS A 72 18.56 -10.92 11.68
CA CYS A 72 17.70 -10.05 10.87
C CYS A 72 17.17 -10.80 9.62
N LYS A 73 18.08 -11.44 8.88
CA LYS A 73 17.73 -12.23 7.68
C LYS A 73 16.89 -13.45 7.99
N GLN A 74 17.12 -14.08 9.15
CA GLN A 74 16.28 -15.20 9.59
C GLN A 74 14.84 -14.72 9.82
N ILE A 75 14.66 -13.61 10.54
CA ILE A 75 13.32 -13.04 10.82
C ILE A 75 12.63 -12.63 9.52
N GLU A 76 13.33 -11.95 8.60
CA GLU A 76 12.79 -11.56 7.29
C GLU A 76 12.22 -12.78 6.55
N LYS A 77 13.00 -13.85 6.43
CA LYS A 77 12.57 -15.09 5.76
C LYS A 77 11.36 -15.73 6.43
N GLU A 78 11.30 -15.74 7.76
CA GLU A 78 10.16 -16.26 8.51
C GLU A 78 8.90 -15.43 8.29
N VAL A 79 9.03 -14.10 8.21
CA VAL A 79 7.92 -13.18 7.92
C VAL A 79 7.38 -13.38 6.51
N ASP A 80 8.26 -13.55 5.51
CA ASP A 80 7.84 -13.81 4.12
C ASP A 80 7.06 -15.13 4.01
N LEU A 81 7.53 -16.18 4.69
CA LEU A 81 6.85 -17.48 4.75
C LEU A 81 5.50 -17.40 5.48
N ALA A 82 5.41 -16.60 6.55
CA ALA A 82 4.16 -16.41 7.28
C ALA A 82 3.15 -15.57 6.48
N THR A 83 3.62 -14.60 5.70
CA THR A 83 2.77 -13.71 4.90
C THR A 83 2.18 -14.44 3.69
N SER A 84 2.97 -15.30 3.05
CA SER A 84 2.51 -16.15 1.93
C SER A 84 1.51 -17.24 2.33
N SER A 85 1.41 -17.57 3.62
CA SER A 85 0.50 -18.61 4.15
C SER A 85 -0.68 -18.07 4.98
N GLY A 86 -0.80 -16.74 5.11
CA GLY A 86 -1.85 -16.09 5.87
C GLY A 86 -3.25 -16.23 5.23
N ARG A 87 -4.28 -16.45 6.04
CA ARG A 87 -5.68 -16.26 5.63
C ARG A 87 -6.06 -14.79 5.85
N THR A 88 -6.30 -14.05 4.78
CA THR A 88 -6.91 -12.72 4.84
C THR A 88 -8.34 -12.84 5.36
N ILE A 89 -8.64 -12.17 6.48
CA ILE A 89 -10.01 -12.05 7.00
C ILE A 89 -10.51 -10.67 6.57
N GLY A 90 -11.11 -10.61 5.38
CA GLY A 90 -11.65 -9.39 4.76
C GLY A 90 -11.69 -9.53 3.23
N GLU A 91 -12.70 -8.95 2.58
CA GLU A 91 -12.71 -8.81 1.11
C GLU A 91 -11.43 -8.08 0.68
N ARG A 92 -10.75 -8.68 -0.29
CA ARG A 92 -9.46 -8.32 -0.88
C ARG A 92 -9.30 -6.80 -1.08
N GLU A 93 -8.67 -6.12 -0.12
CA GLU A 93 -7.80 -4.99 -0.47
C GLU A 93 -6.52 -5.60 -1.03
N GLU A 94 -6.30 -5.39 -2.32
CA GLU A 94 -5.08 -5.82 -3.00
C GLU A 94 -3.88 -5.15 -2.36
N TYR A 95 -3.12 -5.94 -1.60
CA TYR A 95 -1.79 -5.58 -1.16
C TYR A 95 -0.92 -5.34 -2.39
N TYR A 96 -0.58 -4.08 -2.66
CA TYR A 96 0.33 -3.69 -3.73
C TYR A 96 1.77 -4.04 -3.30
N ASP A 97 2.27 -5.17 -3.76
CA ASP A 97 3.68 -5.54 -3.61
C ASP A 97 4.51 -4.73 -4.61
N GLY A 98 5.23 -3.72 -4.11
CA GLY A 98 6.08 -2.83 -4.91
C GLY A 98 7.41 -3.47 -5.34
N GLY A 99 7.39 -4.73 -5.76
CA GLY A 99 8.56 -5.48 -6.21
C GLY A 99 8.79 -5.35 -7.72
N HIS A 100 9.89 -4.73 -8.10
CA HIS A 100 10.37 -4.59 -9.48
C HIS A 100 10.53 -5.93 -10.23
N GLY A 101 9.98 -6.02 -11.44
CA GLY A 101 10.50 -6.91 -12.49
C GLY A 101 9.45 -7.63 -13.35
N GLU A 102 9.14 -6.99 -14.49
CA GLU A 102 8.68 -7.60 -15.76
C GLU A 102 7.27 -8.26 -15.81
N ASP A 103 6.45 -7.69 -16.72
CA ASP A 103 5.17 -8.17 -17.26
C ASP A 103 4.03 -8.45 -16.27
N VAL A 104 3.35 -7.37 -15.84
CA VAL A 104 2.04 -7.47 -15.20
C VAL A 104 0.95 -7.66 -16.25
N ASP A 105 0.49 -8.89 -16.43
CA ASP A 105 -0.83 -9.16 -17.01
C ASP A 105 -1.89 -8.49 -16.12
N ASP A 106 -2.51 -7.41 -16.64
CA ASP A 106 -3.57 -6.61 -16.03
C ASP A 106 -4.85 -7.43 -15.84
N HIS A 107 -4.84 -8.31 -14.84
CA HIS A 107 -6.00 -9.06 -14.40
C HIS A 107 -6.84 -8.26 -13.39
N GLY A 108 -7.64 -7.33 -13.93
CA GLY A 108 -9.08 -7.30 -13.62
C GLY A 108 -9.53 -6.63 -12.30
N GLY A 109 -8.92 -5.51 -11.91
CA GLY A 109 -9.33 -4.74 -10.71
C GLY A 109 -10.45 -3.70 -10.89
N TRP A 110 -11.37 -3.83 -11.86
CA TRP A 110 -12.47 -2.86 -11.99
C TRP A 110 -13.77 -3.50 -12.48
N THR A 111 -14.70 -3.78 -11.55
CA THR A 111 -16.11 -4.03 -11.86
C THR A 111 -16.90 -2.75 -11.59
N GLY A 112 -17.26 -2.02 -12.65
CA GLY A 112 -18.11 -0.83 -12.55
C GLY A 112 -19.59 -1.22 -12.57
N GLY A 113 -20.34 -0.79 -11.55
CA GLY A 113 -21.79 -0.94 -11.47
C GLY A 113 -22.36 -0.05 -10.35
N GLU A 114 -23.61 0.39 -10.50
CA GLU A 114 -24.36 1.04 -9.43
C GLU A 114 -25.01 -0.08 -8.58
N PHE A 115 -24.59 -0.20 -7.31
CA PHE A 115 -25.07 -1.24 -6.42
C PHE A 115 -26.04 -0.63 -5.40
N VAL A 116 -27.28 -1.15 -5.36
CA VAL A 116 -28.22 -0.89 -4.27
C VAL A 116 -28.04 -1.99 -3.22
N VAL A 117 -27.75 -1.58 -1.99
CA VAL A 117 -27.51 -2.50 -0.86
C VAL A 117 -28.79 -3.30 -0.57
N GLY A 118 -28.74 -4.62 -0.74
CA GLY A 118 -29.78 -5.57 -0.34
C GLY A 118 -30.51 -6.33 -1.46
N GLY A 119 -30.16 -6.15 -2.74
CA GLY A 119 -30.79 -6.86 -3.86
C GLY A 119 -29.91 -7.92 -4.52
N SER A 120 -30.35 -9.18 -4.55
CA SER A 120 -29.68 -10.27 -5.26
C SER A 120 -29.80 -10.07 -6.78
N VAL A 121 -28.68 -9.85 -7.48
CA VAL A 121 -28.67 -9.87 -8.96
C VAL A 121 -28.24 -11.25 -9.46
N ALA A 122 -29.21 -11.95 -10.06
CA ALA A 122 -28.97 -13.14 -10.86
C ALA A 122 -28.14 -12.76 -12.10
N GLY A 123 -27.10 -13.57 -12.38
CA GLY A 123 -26.14 -13.29 -13.43
C GLY A 123 -26.69 -13.38 -14.85
N GLY A 124 -26.03 -12.66 -15.76
CA GLY A 124 -26.10 -12.92 -17.20
C GLY A 124 -25.81 -11.69 -18.06
N GLY A 125 -24.70 -11.70 -18.82
CA GLY A 125 -24.60 -10.96 -20.08
C GLY A 125 -23.30 -10.19 -20.32
N GLY A 126 -22.34 -10.86 -20.97
CA GLY A 126 -21.29 -10.32 -21.86
C GLY A 126 -20.76 -8.90 -21.60
N GLY A 127 -19.68 -8.79 -20.83
CA GLY A 127 -18.98 -7.53 -20.60
C GLY A 127 -18.30 -6.99 -21.87
N LEU A 128 -18.59 -5.73 -22.21
CA LEU A 128 -17.87 -4.96 -23.22
C LEU A 128 -16.40 -4.82 -22.82
N SER A 129 -15.48 -4.79 -23.80
CA SER A 129 -14.05 -4.70 -23.49
C SER A 129 -13.72 -3.39 -22.76
N ARG A 130 -12.72 -3.41 -21.88
CA ARG A 130 -12.25 -2.23 -21.11
C ARG A 130 -12.05 -0.99 -21.99
N ARG A 131 -11.59 -1.18 -23.23
CA ARG A 131 -11.38 -0.11 -24.21
C ARG A 131 -12.70 0.53 -24.67
N GLU A 132 -13.74 -0.26 -24.86
CA GLU A 132 -15.07 0.23 -25.23
C GLU A 132 -15.76 0.95 -24.07
N VAL A 133 -15.61 0.47 -22.84
CA VAL A 133 -16.20 1.12 -21.65
C VAL A 133 -15.55 2.49 -21.41
N LEU A 134 -14.22 2.59 -21.51
CA LEU A 134 -13.50 3.86 -21.39
C LEU A 134 -13.81 4.80 -22.57
N ALA A 135 -13.85 4.28 -23.79
CA ALA A 135 -14.21 5.08 -24.97
C ALA A 135 -15.63 5.65 -24.84
N LYS A 136 -16.60 4.82 -24.45
CA LYS A 136 -17.99 5.23 -24.26
C LYS A 136 -18.15 6.24 -23.12
N ALA A 137 -17.42 6.07 -22.02
CA ALA A 137 -17.41 7.04 -20.93
C ALA A 137 -16.77 8.38 -21.33
N ALA A 138 -15.72 8.36 -22.16
CA ALA A 138 -15.09 9.56 -22.68
C ALA A 138 -15.99 10.29 -23.69
N GLU A 139 -16.66 9.56 -24.57
CA GLU A 139 -17.62 10.12 -25.53
C GLU A 139 -18.83 10.76 -24.84
N GLU A 140 -19.40 10.11 -23.81
CA GLU A 140 -20.47 10.68 -22.98
C GLU A 140 -20.04 12.00 -22.32
N ARG A 141 -18.81 12.08 -21.80
CA ARG A 141 -18.28 13.32 -21.21
C ARG A 141 -18.11 14.42 -22.27
N MET A 142 -17.61 14.09 -23.46
CA MET A 142 -17.47 15.07 -24.54
C MET A 142 -18.82 15.52 -25.10
N LYS A 143 -19.81 14.64 -25.16
CA LYS A 143 -21.18 14.99 -25.57
C LYS A 143 -21.83 15.95 -24.57
N ARG A 144 -21.73 15.67 -23.26
CA ARG A 144 -22.24 16.57 -22.21
C ARG A 144 -21.54 17.94 -22.21
N LEU A 145 -20.23 17.97 -22.47
CA LEU A 145 -19.49 19.23 -22.60
C LEU A 145 -19.91 20.02 -23.86
N ARG A 146 -20.19 19.35 -24.99
CA ARG A 146 -20.71 19.99 -26.20
C ARG A 146 -22.15 20.50 -26.03
N GLU A 147 -22.99 19.76 -25.33
CA GLU A 147 -24.36 20.18 -24.99
C GLU A 147 -24.36 21.39 -24.04
N GLN A 148 -23.41 21.47 -23.11
CA GLN A 148 -23.23 22.64 -22.23
C GLN A 148 -22.68 23.86 -22.98
N GLN A 149 -21.77 23.68 -23.96
CA GLN A 149 -21.25 24.78 -24.78
C GLN A 149 -22.22 25.25 -25.89
N GLY A 150 -23.18 24.42 -26.30
CA GLY A 150 -24.20 24.78 -27.29
C GLY A 150 -25.38 25.57 -26.74
N GLY A 151 -25.47 25.77 -25.42
CA GLY A 151 -26.57 26.46 -24.74
C GLY A 151 -26.36 27.97 -24.49
N GLU A 152 -25.15 28.51 -24.72
CA GLU A 152 -24.83 29.93 -24.48
C GLU A 152 -24.90 30.79 -25.76
N GLY A 153 -25.78 30.44 -26.70
CA GLY A 153 -25.81 31.05 -28.04
C GLY A 153 -27.19 31.24 -28.67
N SER A 154 -28.24 31.58 -27.90
CA SER A 154 -29.48 32.11 -28.51
C SER A 154 -30.38 32.86 -27.50
N GLY A 155 -30.41 34.20 -27.57
CA GLY A 155 -31.57 34.97 -27.09
C GLY A 155 -31.33 36.33 -26.43
N THR A 156 -31.02 37.37 -27.22
CA THR A 156 -31.58 38.75 -27.16
C THR A 156 -31.13 39.44 -28.46
N GLY A 157 -31.95 39.81 -29.45
CA GLY A 157 -33.33 40.26 -29.39
C GLY A 157 -33.39 41.76 -29.14
N SER A 158 -33.01 42.57 -30.16
CA SER A 158 -33.40 43.97 -30.34
C SER A 158 -33.79 44.19 -31.80
#